data_AF-A0A2T4D202-F1
#
_entry.id   AF-A0A2T4D202-F1
#
_cell.length_a   1.000
_cell.length_b   1.000
_cell.length_c   1.000
_cell.angle_alpha   90.00
_cell.angle_beta   90.00
_cell.angle_gamma   90.00
#
_symmetry.space_group_name_H-M   'P 1'
#
loop_
_entity.id
_entity.type
_entity.pdbx_description
1 polymer ?
#
loop_
_entity_poly.entity_id
_entity_poly.type
_entity_poly.pdbx_seq_one_letter_code
_entity_poly.pdbx_strand_id
1 'polypeptide(L)' 'MAHALLIFDLDDFKKINDSLGHEVGDHLLMQVAERVGEIGRAQDTFYRLGGDEFTLILEDTTDLH' A
#
# COMPACT_ATOMS: atom_id res chain seq x y z
N MET A 1 14.45 -0.50 19.80
CA MET A 1 13.51 -0.01 18.80
C MET A 1 12.88 -1.23 18.18
N ALA A 2 11.56 -1.35 18.24
CA ALA A 2 10.84 -2.45 17.62
C ALA A 2 10.29 -1.94 16.29
N HIS A 3 10.35 -2.80 15.27
CA HIS A 3 9.92 -2.48 13.93
C HIS A 3 8.90 -3.54 13.53
N ALA A 4 7.88 -3.13 12.79
CA ALA A 4 6.94 -4.06 12.17
C ALA A 4 6.91 -3.81 10.66
N LEU A 5 6.62 -4.89 9.93
CA LEU A 5 6.44 -4.84 8.50
C LEU A 5 4.98 -5.16 8.20
N LEU A 6 4.26 -4.20 7.64
CA LEU A 6 2.93 -4.42 7.09
C LEU A 6 3.07 -4.74 5.60
N ILE A 7 2.49 -5.84 5.14
CA ILE A 7 2.39 -6.20 3.72
C ILE A 7 0.92 -6.39 3.40
N PHE A 8 0.46 -5.83 2.29
CA PHE A 8 -0.91 -5.99 1.81
C PHE A 8 -0.97 -5.91 0.29
N ASP A 9 -1.98 -6.56 -0.29
CA ASP A 9 -2.35 -6.49 -1.70
C ASP A 9 -3.76 -5.92 -1.89
N LEU A 10 -4.11 -5.54 -3.12
CA LEU A 10 -5.44 -5.05 -3.45
C LEU A 10 -6.31 -6.18 -4.00
N ASP A 11 -7.34 -6.56 -3.24
CA ASP A 11 -8.31 -7.56 -3.66
C ASP A 11 -8.90 -7.23 -5.04
N ASP A 12 -8.99 -8.24 -5.91
CA ASP A 12 -9.59 -8.16 -7.24
C ASP A 12 -8.98 -7.08 -8.18
N PHE A 13 -7.77 -6.59 -7.93
CA PHE A 13 -7.15 -5.55 -8.77
C PHE A 13 -7.05 -5.96 -10.25
N LYS A 14 -6.73 -7.22 -10.53
CA LYS A 14 -6.74 -7.76 -11.89
C LYS A 14 -8.11 -7.63 -12.56
N LYS A 15 -9.19 -7.86 -11.81
CA LYS A 15 -10.57 -7.75 -12.33
C LYS A 15 -10.90 -6.31 -12.71
N ILE A 16 -10.39 -5.33 -11.96
CA ILE A 16 -10.50 -3.90 -12.30
C ILE A 16 -9.79 -3.61 -13.61
N ASN A 17 -8.54 -4.04 -13.77
CA ASN A 17 -7.79 -3.87 -15.03
C ASN A 17 -8.51 -4.54 -16.21
N ASP A 18 -8.96 -5.77 -16.03
CA ASP A 18 -9.60 -6.56 -17.08
C ASP A 18 -10.99 -5.99 -17.46
N SER A 19 -11.70 -5.33 -16.53
CA SER A 19 -13.06 -4.82 -16.75
C SER A 19 -13.14 -3.34 -17.14
N LEU A 20 -12.22 -2.52 -16.62
CA LEU A 20 -12.25 -1.06 -16.71
C LEU A 20 -11.01 -0.47 -17.40
N GLY A 21 -10.02 -1.31 -17.71
CA GLY A 21 -8.77 -0.91 -18.36
C GLY A 21 -7.67 -0.51 -17.38
N HIS A 22 -6.43 -0.59 -17.85
CA HIS A 22 -5.24 -0.33 -17.06
C HIS A 22 -5.14 1.11 -16.55
N GLU A 23 -5.65 2.11 -17.30
CA GLU A 23 -5.66 3.51 -16.84
C GLU A 23 -6.44 3.67 -15.53
N VAL A 24 -7.56 2.95 -15.37
CA VAL A 24 -8.36 2.96 -14.14
C VAL A 24 -7.60 2.27 -13.00
N GLY A 25 -6.89 1.17 -13.30
CA GLY A 25 -6.01 0.51 -12.35
C GLY A 25 -4.89 1.45 -11.86
N ASP A 26 -4.26 2.19 -12.77
CA ASP A 26 -3.21 3.15 -12.42
C ASP A 26 -3.74 4.27 -11.52
N HIS A 27 -4.92 4.81 -11.83
CA HIS A 27 -5.59 5.79 -10.96
C HIS A 27 -5.91 5.22 -9.58
N LEU A 28 -6.34 3.97 -9.49
CA LEU A 28 -6.58 3.31 -8.21
C LEU A 28 -5.29 3.19 -7.39
N LEU A 29 -4.18 2.76 -8.02
CA LEU A 29 -2.88 2.65 -7.36
C LEU A 29 -2.39 4.01 -6.83
N MET A 30 -2.58 5.09 -7.61
CA MET A 30 -2.28 6.45 -7.17
C MET A 30 -3.10 6.82 -5.93
N GLN A 31 -4.41 6.55 -5.94
CA GLN A 31 -5.27 6.84 -4.79
C GLN A 31 -4.89 6.03 -3.54
N VAL A 32 -4.41 4.79 -3.70
CA VAL A 32 -3.90 4.00 -2.57
C VAL A 32 -2.66 4.66 -1.99
N ALA A 33 -1.71 5.08 -2.82
CA ALA A 33 -0.51 5.76 -2.36
C ALA A 33 -0.82 7.09 -1.65
N GLU A 34 -1.76 7.88 -2.18
CA GLU A 34 -2.23 9.12 -1.55
C GLU A 34 -2.87 8.84 -0.18
N ARG A 35 -3.82 7.90 -0.09
CA ARG A 35 -4.50 7.56 1.16
C ARG A 35 -3.55 7.04 2.22
N VAL A 36 -2.59 6.20 1.84
CA VAL A 36 -1.57 5.70 2.78
C VAL A 36 -0.66 6.84 3.25
N GLY A 37 -0.28 7.75 2.34
CA GLY A 37 0.49 8.94 2.68
C GLY A 37 -0.21 9.89 3.65
N GLU A 38 -1.55 9.97 3.61
CA GLU A 38 -2.35 10.81 4.51
C GLU A 38 -2.47 10.23 5.93
N ILE A 39 -2.49 8.90 6.07
CA ILE A 39 -2.67 8.23 7.37
C ILE A 39 -1.35 7.76 8.00
N GLY A 40 -0.29 7.63 7.19
CA GLY A 40 1.04 7.18 7.61
C GLY A 40 1.73 8.22 8.50
N ARG A 41 2.61 7.75 9.39
CA ARG A 41 3.44 8.65 10.18
C ARG A 41 4.65 9.07 9.35
N ALA A 42 5.16 10.28 9.60
CA ALA A 42 6.29 10.83 8.84
C ALA A 42 7.59 10.02 8.92
N GLN A 43 7.74 9.19 9.96
CA GLN A 43 8.89 8.30 10.18
C GLN A 43 8.72 6.93 9.53
N ASP A 44 7.50 6.55 9.14
CA ASP A 44 7.23 5.27 8.50
C ASP A 44 7.55 5.38 7.01
N THR A 45 8.02 4.29 6.41
CA THR A 45 8.37 4.29 4.98
C THR A 45 7.47 3.37 4.19
N PHE A 46 6.82 3.92 3.16
CA PHE A 46 5.88 3.22 2.29
C PHE A 46 6.53 2.85 0.96
N TYR A 47 6.32 1.61 0.52
CA TYR A 47 6.87 1.08 -0.73
C TYR A 47 5.80 0.31 -1.51
N ARG A 48 5.92 0.34 -2.83
CA ARG A 48 5.22 -0.56 -3.74
C ARG A 48 6.17 -1.68 -4.16
N LEU A 49 5.83 -2.93 -3.84
CA LEU A 49 6.67 -4.09 -4.12
C LEU A 49 6.40 -4.69 -5.51
N GLY A 50 5.15 -4.63 -5.95
CA GLY A 50 4.70 -5.28 -7.17
C GLY A 50 3.56 -4.55 -7.88
N GLY A 51 2.73 -5.31 -8.60
CA GLY A 51 1.58 -4.77 -9.34
C GLY A 51 0.62 -4.03 -8.41
N ASP A 52 0.03 -4.76 -7.47
CA ASP A 52 -0.93 -4.32 -6.46
C ASP A 52 -0.43 -4.54 -5.02
N GLU A 53 0.79 -5.04 -4.87
CA GLU A 53 1.42 -5.31 -3.58
C GLU A 53 2.15 -4.09 -3.02
N PHE A 54 1.86 -3.77 -1.76
CA PHE A 54 2.42 -2.65 -1.03
C PHE A 54 2.98 -3.08 0.34
N THR A 55 3.91 -2.29 0.87
CA THR A 55 4.43 -2.50 2.21
C THR A 55 4.71 -1.19 2.93
N LEU A 56 4.60 -1.25 4.26
CA LEU A 56 4.92 -0.16 5.17
C LEU A 56 5.90 -0.67 6.24
N ILE A 57 7.04 0.00 6.36
CA ILE A 57 7.97 -0.18 7.48
C ILE A 57 7.53 0.76 8.58
N LEU A 58 7.04 0.19 9.69
CA LEU A 58 6.62 0.93 10.86
C LEU A 58 7.79 1.07 11.83
N GLU A 59 8.26 2.30 11.99
CA GLU A 59 9.37 2.63 12.87
C GLU A 59 8.86 2.89 14.29
N ASP A 60 9.61 2.40 15.29
CA ASP A 60 9.30 2.56 16.71
C ASP A 60 7.87 2.15 17.10
N THR A 61 7.38 1.04 16.54
CA THR A 61 6.09 0.48 16.89
C THR A 61 6.21 -0.58 18.00
N THR A 62 5.29 -0.56 18.96
CA THR A 62 5.17 -1.60 20.00
C THR A 62 4.09 -2.63 19.65
N ASP A 63 3.46 -2.51 18.48
CA ASP A 63 2.38 -3.40 18.08
C ASP A 63 2.97 -4.73 17.63
N LEU A 64 2.69 -5.77 18.43
CA LEU A 64 2.98 -7.18 18.17
C LEU A 64 1.64 -7.85 17.87
N HIS A 65 1.13 -7.65 16.66
CA HIS A 65 0.08 -8.49 16.10
C HIS A 65 0.70 -9.64 15.31
#